data_AF-A0A934S9G9-F1
#
_entry.id   AF-A0A934S9G9-F1
#
_cell.length_a   1.000
_cell.length_b   1.000
_cell.length_c   1.000
_cell.angle_alpha   90.00
_cell.angle_beta   90.00
_cell.angle_gamma   90.00
#
_symmetry.space_group_name_H-M   'P 1'
#
loop_
_entity.id
_entity.type
_entity.pdbx_description
1 polymer ?
#
loop_
_entity_poly.entity_id
_entity_poly.type
_entity_poly.pdbx_seq_one_letter_code
_entity_poly.pdbx_strand_id
1 'polypeptide(L)'
;MNQDPPILNEDRFRRMACGDMDSFYELAGDYFEEVESRIPEWRKLNASGDDHRLREEFHRSKGGAAIFGFERLHAHLTSLEKQIEAGGGEVDIDQLLGEYENAKQAVAALQVGN
;
A
#
# COMPACT_ATOMS: atom_id res chain seq x y z
N MET A 1 8.30 -3.93 23.28
CA MET A 1 7.69 -2.78 22.61
C MET A 1 7.37 -3.21 21.19
N ASN A 2 6.10 -3.47 20.86
CA ASN A 2 5.71 -3.60 19.46
C ASN A 2 5.66 -2.18 18.91
N GLN A 3 6.71 -1.77 18.22
CA GLN A 3 6.67 -0.53 17.46
C GLN A 3 5.97 -0.85 16.14
N ASP A 4 5.01 -0.02 15.74
CA ASP A 4 4.43 -0.11 14.42
C ASP A 4 5.54 0.03 13.36
N PRO A 5 5.48 -0.73 12.26
CA PRO A 5 6.46 -0.62 11.19
C PRO A 5 6.52 0.83 10.66
N PRO A 6 7.69 1.28 10.18
CA PRO A 6 7.82 2.62 9.61
C PRO A 6 6.91 2.76 8.38
N ILE A 7 6.48 3.99 8.10
CA ILE A 7 5.68 4.30 6.90
C ILE A 7 6.43 3.89 5.64
N LEU A 8 7.70 4.31 5.57
CA LEU A 8 8.61 4.11 4.45
C LEU A 8 9.96 3.66 4.99
N ASN A 9 10.50 2.58 4.42
CA ASN A 9 11.89 2.20 4.59
C ASN A 9 12.73 2.92 3.54
N GLU A 10 13.24 4.10 3.88
CA GLU A 10 13.99 4.95 2.93
C GLU A 10 15.23 4.24 2.36
N ASP A 11 15.95 3.47 3.17
CA ASP A 11 17.14 2.73 2.72
C ASP A 11 16.78 1.67 1.68
N ARG A 12 15.63 1.02 1.84
CA ARG A 12 15.11 0.10 0.83
C ARG A 12 14.66 0.86 -0.41
N PHE A 13 13.91 1.95 -0.25
CA PHE A 13 13.44 2.77 -1.37
C PHE A 13 14.61 3.25 -2.24
N ARG A 14 15.64 3.86 -1.63
CA ARG A 14 16.86 4.33 -2.32
C ARG A 14 17.64 3.19 -2.97
N ARG A 15 17.73 2.02 -2.33
CA ARG A 15 18.41 0.85 -2.93
C ARG A 15 17.67 0.31 -4.16
N MET A 16 16.35 0.28 -4.11
CA MET A 16 15.52 -0.25 -5.19
C MET A 16 15.51 0.66 -6.43
N ALA A 17 15.78 1.96 -6.25
CA ALA A 17 15.97 2.90 -7.35
C ALA A 17 17.21 2.60 -8.22
N CYS A 18 18.16 1.78 -7.74
CA CYS A 18 19.36 1.37 -8.50
C CYS A 18 20.16 2.54 -9.12
N GLY A 19 20.12 3.72 -8.51
CA GLY A 19 20.81 4.93 -8.98
C GLY A 19 19.98 5.88 -9.83
N ASP A 20 18.74 5.52 -10.19
CA ASP A 20 17.79 6.41 -10.89
C ASP A 20 16.60 6.73 -9.98
N MET A 21 16.79 7.72 -9.12
CA MET A 21 15.77 8.13 -8.14
C MET A 21 14.57 8.80 -8.80
N ASP A 22 14.77 9.59 -9.85
CA ASP A 22 13.70 10.36 -10.49
C ASP A 22 12.67 9.42 -11.13
N SER A 23 13.13 8.47 -11.95
CA SER A 23 12.25 7.44 -12.53
C SER A 23 11.59 6.59 -11.43
N PHE A 24 12.28 6.35 -10.30
CA PHE A 24 11.72 5.56 -9.21
C PHE A 24 10.64 6.32 -8.41
N TYR A 25 10.75 7.65 -8.30
CA TYR A 25 9.67 8.48 -7.77
C TYR A 25 8.45 8.47 -8.69
N GLU A 26 8.65 8.55 -10.01
CA GLU A 26 7.56 8.43 -10.99
C GLU A 26 6.85 7.08 -10.87
N LEU A 27 7.60 5.98 -10.80
CA LEU A 27 7.03 4.63 -10.60
C LEU A 27 6.26 4.50 -9.28
N ALA A 28 6.73 5.13 -8.20
CA ALA A 28 5.99 5.17 -6.94
C ALA A 28 4.70 5.98 -7.08
N GLY A 29 4.72 7.08 -7.84
CA GLY A 29 3.54 7.86 -8.22
C GLY A 29 2.51 7.02 -8.97
N ASP A 30 2.94 6.32 -10.03
CA ASP A 30 2.09 5.43 -10.83
C ASP A 30 1.41 4.36 -9.97
N TYR A 31 2.11 3.82 -8.98
CA TYR A 31 1.52 2.88 -8.03
C TYR A 31 0.37 3.49 -7.22
N PHE A 32 0.51 4.73 -6.74
CA PHE A 32 -0.56 5.40 -6.00
C PHE A 32 -1.75 5.72 -6.92
N GLU A 33 -1.50 6.18 -8.14
CA GLU A 33 -2.56 6.44 -9.12
C GLU A 33 -3.31 5.16 -9.51
N GLU A 34 -2.60 4.05 -9.69
CA GLU A 34 -3.22 2.74 -9.95
C GLU A 34 -4.13 2.34 -8.79
N VAL A 35 -3.65 2.47 -7.55
CA VAL A 35 -4.46 2.18 -6.36
C VAL A 35 -5.70 3.06 -6.30
N GLU A 36 -5.56 4.37 -6.48
CA GLU A 36 -6.66 5.33 -6.48
C GLU A 36 -7.75 4.93 -7.49
N SER A 37 -7.35 4.47 -8.68
CA SER A 37 -8.27 3.99 -9.71
C SER A 37 -9.03 2.71 -9.33
N ARG A 38 -8.46 1.86 -8.45
CA ARG A 38 -9.03 0.57 -8.03
C ARG A 38 -9.98 0.68 -6.83
N ILE A 39 -9.93 1.77 -6.07
CA ILE A 39 -10.76 2.00 -4.87
C ILE A 39 -12.25 1.73 -5.11
N PRO A 40 -12.89 2.22 -6.20
CA PRO A 40 -14.32 1.99 -6.42
C PRO A 40 -14.65 0.50 -6.56
N GLU A 41 -13.79 -0.28 -7.23
CA GLU A 41 -13.97 -1.73 -7.35
C GLU A 41 -13.76 -2.41 -6.00
N TRP A 42 -12.77 -2.01 -5.19
CA TRP A 42 -12.56 -2.59 -3.86
C TRP A 42 -13.76 -2.37 -2.95
N ARG A 43 -14.34 -1.17 -2.96
CA ARG A 43 -15.57 -0.87 -2.20
C ARG A 43 -16.74 -1.73 -2.66
N LYS A 44 -16.87 -1.94 -3.97
CA LYS A 44 -17.91 -2.80 -4.54
C LYS A 44 -17.73 -4.26 -4.11
N LEU A 45 -16.51 -4.79 -4.19
CA LEU A 45 -16.19 -6.17 -3.78
C LEU A 45 -16.45 -6.38 -2.29
N ASN A 46 -16.04 -5.43 -1.44
CA ASN A 46 -16.30 -5.44 0.00
C ASN A 46 -17.80 -5.43 0.29
N ALA A 47 -18.57 -4.54 -0.34
CA ALA A 47 -20.02 -4.45 -0.16
C ALA A 47 -20.77 -5.70 -0.67
N SER A 48 -20.25 -6.39 -1.69
CA SER A 48 -20.84 -7.63 -2.19
C SER A 48 -20.43 -8.88 -1.41
N GLY A 49 -19.48 -8.78 -0.48
CA GLY A 49 -18.89 -9.94 0.21
C GLY A 49 -18.07 -10.84 -0.72
N ASP A 50 -17.49 -10.30 -1.80
CA ASP A 50 -16.61 -11.05 -2.71
C ASP A 50 -15.18 -11.04 -2.17
N ASP A 51 -15.03 -11.70 -1.03
CA ASP A 51 -13.82 -11.78 -0.22
C ASP A 51 -12.63 -12.34 -1.00
N HIS A 52 -12.88 -13.32 -1.88
CA HIS A 52 -11.84 -13.92 -2.70
C HIS A 52 -11.20 -12.89 -3.64
N ARG A 53 -12.02 -12.17 -4.42
CA ARG A 53 -11.50 -11.15 -5.35
C ARG A 53 -10.93 -9.95 -4.63
N LEU A 54 -11.52 -9.52 -3.51
CA LEU A 54 -10.99 -8.43 -2.70
C LEU A 54 -9.60 -8.77 -2.16
N ARG A 55 -9.40 -10.00 -1.67
CA ARG A 55 -8.09 -10.47 -1.21
C ARG A 55 -7.06 -10.51 -2.33
N GLU A 56 -7.43 -10.94 -3.54
CA GLU A 56 -6.51 -10.92 -4.69
C GLU A 56 -6.06 -9.49 -5.06
N GLU A 57 -6.98 -8.53 -4.99
CA GLU A 57 -6.66 -7.12 -5.20
C GLU A 57 -5.67 -6.59 -4.15
N PHE A 58 -5.92 -6.88 -2.87
CA PHE A 58 -4.99 -6.51 -1.79
C PHE A 58 -3.64 -7.20 -1.92
N HIS A 59 -3.62 -8.46 -2.36
CA HIS A 59 -2.38 -9.20 -2.62
C HIS A 59 -1.51 -8.55 -3.68
N ARG A 60 -2.13 -8.12 -4.79
CA ARG A 60 -1.44 -7.38 -5.85
C ARG A 60 -0.87 -6.07 -5.32
N SER A 61 -1.69 -5.28 -4.63
CA SER A 61 -1.23 -3.99 -4.11
C SER A 61 -0.14 -4.13 -3.03
N LYS A 62 -0.20 -5.19 -2.22
CA LYS A 62 0.83 -5.54 -1.24
C LYS A 62 2.18 -5.83 -1.90
N GLY A 63 2.17 -6.48 -3.06
CA GLY A 63 3.37 -6.68 -3.87
C GLY A 63 4.04 -5.36 -4.26
N GLY A 64 3.26 -4.37 -4.70
CA GLY A 64 3.75 -3.01 -4.96
C GLY A 64 4.32 -2.34 -3.72
N ALA A 65 3.59 -2.36 -2.60
CA ALA A 65 4.08 -1.82 -1.33
C ALA A 65 5.42 -2.43 -0.89
N ALA A 66 5.63 -3.73 -1.13
CA ALA A 66 6.89 -4.39 -0.87
C ALA A 66 8.02 -3.85 -1.76
N ILE A 67 7.79 -3.62 -3.05
CA ILE A 67 8.81 -3.12 -3.98
C ILE A 67 9.35 -1.75 -3.52
N PHE A 68 8.46 -0.83 -3.17
CA PHE A 68 8.83 0.52 -2.76
C PHE A 68 9.26 0.61 -1.28
N GLY A 69 9.04 -0.44 -0.48
CA GLY A 69 9.38 -0.41 0.95
C GLY A 69 8.39 0.39 1.79
N PHE A 70 7.11 0.43 1.40
CA PHE A 70 6.02 0.97 2.21
C PHE A 70 5.64 -0.03 3.32
N GLU A 71 6.46 -0.13 4.38
CA GLU A 71 6.36 -1.23 5.33
C GLU A 71 5.05 -1.23 6.13
N ARG A 72 4.58 -0.06 6.56
CA ARG A 72 3.30 0.03 7.27
C ARG A 72 2.11 -0.31 6.38
N LEU A 73 2.10 0.18 5.15
CA LEU A 73 1.08 -0.16 4.16
C LEU A 73 1.10 -1.67 3.84
N HIS A 74 2.27 -2.25 3.64
CA HIS A 74 2.43 -3.70 3.43
C HIS A 74 1.90 -4.51 4.62
N ALA A 75 2.21 -4.10 5.86
CA ALA A 75 1.70 -4.75 7.06
C ALA A 75 0.18 -4.63 7.18
N HIS A 76 -0.38 -3.46 6.84
CA HIS A 76 -1.82 -3.22 6.86
C HIS A 76 -2.54 -4.11 5.83
N LEU A 77 -2.07 -4.14 4.59
CA LEU A 77 -2.59 -5.04 3.54
C LEU A 77 -2.51 -6.52 3.94
N THR A 78 -1.40 -6.93 4.57
CA THR A 78 -1.25 -8.29 5.11
C THR A 78 -2.28 -8.60 6.20
N SER A 79 -2.58 -7.63 7.07
CA SER A 79 -3.60 -7.76 8.11
C SER A 79 -5.00 -7.92 7.51
N LEU A 80 -5.31 -7.12 6.48
CA LEU A 80 -6.59 -7.18 5.79
C LEU A 80 -6.80 -8.51 5.06
N GLU A 81 -5.79 -9.02 4.35
CA GLU A 81 -5.85 -10.36 3.74
C GLU A 81 -6.16 -11.45 4.78
N LYS A 82 -5.52 -11.39 5.96
CA LYS A 82 -5.75 -12.34 7.05
C LYS A 82 -7.13 -12.19 7.69
N GLN A 83 -7.62 -10.96 7.82
CA GLN A 83 -8.98 -10.71 8.31
C GLN A 83 -10.00 -11.36 7.38
N ILE A 84 -9.86 -11.14 6.07
CA ILE A 84 -10.72 -11.76 5.05
C ILE A 84 -10.63 -13.30 5.11
N GLU A 85 -9.41 -13.86 5.18
CA GLU A 85 -9.21 -15.31 5.31
C GLU A 85 -9.88 -15.92 6.55
N ALA A 86 -9.92 -15.17 7.65
CA ALA A 86 -10.55 -15.60 8.90
C ALA A 86 -12.09 -15.48 8.88
N GLY A 87 -12.68 -15.01 7.77
CA GLY A 87 -14.11 -14.65 7.72
C GLY A 87 -14.44 -13.45 8.58
N GLY A 88 -13.45 -12.61 8.89
CA GLY A 88 -13.65 -11.31 9.50
C GLY A 88 -14.46 -10.45 8.54
N GLY A 89 -15.50 -9.80 9.05
CA GLY A 89 -16.46 -9.04 8.23
C GLY A 89 -15.85 -7.84 7.52
N GLU A 90 -16.70 -6.87 7.20
CA GLU A 90 -16.38 -5.70 6.37
C GLU A 90 -15.01 -5.09 6.67
N VAL A 91 -14.21 -4.93 5.62
CA VAL A 91 -12.89 -4.31 5.69
C VAL A 91 -13.03 -2.80 5.69
N ASP A 92 -12.28 -2.12 6.56
CA ASP A 92 -12.19 -0.66 6.57
C ASP A 92 -11.26 -0.18 5.44
N ILE A 93 -11.85 0.03 4.26
CA ILE A 93 -11.14 0.56 3.10
C ILE A 93 -10.67 2.00 3.34
N ASP A 94 -11.41 2.80 4.11
CA ASP A 94 -11.05 4.19 4.38
C ASP A 94 -9.78 4.28 5.25
N GLN A 95 -9.61 3.38 6.21
CA GLN A 95 -8.36 3.24 6.96
C GLN A 95 -7.19 2.89 6.03
N LEU A 96 -7.39 1.95 5.10
CA LEU A 96 -6.37 1.58 4.13
C LEU A 96 -5.97 2.77 3.24
N LEU A 97 -6.92 3.62 2.82
CA LEU A 97 -6.63 4.85 2.07
C LEU A 97 -5.78 5.84 2.87
N GLY A 98 -6.04 5.96 4.17
CA GLY A 98 -5.18 6.73 5.06
C GLY A 98 -3.73 6.25 5.03
N GLU A 99 -3.49 4.93 4.95
CA GLU A 99 -2.14 4.39 4.84
C GLU A 99 -1.47 4.66 3.48
N TYR A 100 -2.23 4.65 2.39
CA TYR A 100 -1.70 5.09 1.08
C TYR A 100 -1.28 6.56 1.10
N GLU A 101 -2.12 7.44 1.66
CA GLU A 101 -1.80 8.87 1.77
C GLU A 101 -0.57 9.12 2.65
N ASN A 102 -0.44 8.39 3.75
CA ASN A 102 0.76 8.45 4.58
C ASN A 102 2.02 8.04 3.81
N ALA A 103 1.95 6.96 3.02
CA ALA A 103 3.08 6.53 2.18
C ALA A 103 3.40 7.56 1.08
N LYS A 104 2.39 8.13 0.43
CA LYS A 104 2.53 9.19 -0.58
C LYS A 104 3.22 10.43 -0.01
N GLN A 105 2.82 10.86 1.19
CA GLN A 105 3.46 11.97 1.90
C GLN A 105 4.92 11.68 2.28
N ALA A 106 5.22 10.44 2.70
CA ALA A 106 6.59 10.03 3.01
C ALA A 106 7.50 10.07 1.78
N VAL A 107 7.00 9.62 0.62
CA VAL A 107 7.74 9.71 -0.65
C VAL A 107 7.96 11.17 -1.06
N ALA A 108 6.94 12.02 -0.97
CA ALA A 108 7.06 13.45 -1.29
C ALA A 108 8.07 14.16 -0.37
N ALA A 109 8.06 13.85 0.93
CA ALA A 109 9.03 14.39 1.87
C ALA A 109 10.46 13.94 1.54
N LEU A 110 10.64 12.68 1.14
CA LEU A 110 11.93 12.14 0.70
C LEU A 110 12.45 12.83 -0.57
N GLN A 111 11.56 13.20 -1.49
CA GLN A 111 11.91 13.88 -2.75
C GLN A 111 12.34 15.34 -2.52
N VAL A 112 11.70 16.06 -1.59
CA VAL A 112 12.05 17.46 -1.27
C VAL A 112 13.31 17.56 -0.41
N GLY A 113 13.61 16.52 0.38
CA GLY A 113 14.79 16.47 1.26
C GLY A 113 16.10 16.02 0.58
N ASN A 114 16.04 15.60 -0.70
CA ASN A 114 17.18 15.25 -1.54
C ASN A 114 17.67 16.47 -2.34
#